data_AF-A0A8B6XH78-F1
#
_entry.id   AF-A0A8B6XH78-F1
#
_cell.length_a   1.000
_cell.length_b   1.000
_cell.length_c   1.000
_cell.angle_alpha   90.00
_cell.angle_beta   90.00
_cell.angle_gamma   90.00
#
_symmetry.space_group_name_H-M   'P 1'
#
loop_
_entity.id
_entity.type
_entity.pdbx_description
1 polymer ?
#
loop_
_entity_poly.entity_id
_entity_poly.type
_entity_poly.pdbx_seq_one_letter_code
_entity_poly.pdbx_strand_id
1 'polypeptide(L)'
;MPYIQNNSFCSEINSEKESFSFYLEGKNGIDYVEKMSKEEIKLLEQMEDYVSKRYKLDLEYATKLGKLHEKFTFDNNVNGNLKGSLIEKAWRMYITEAENKAISISNLVKQLNMQTLPQIKLLLMSKKDMYDKFSEVKSSMDSKFDGSAEEVNRFWNIYKDSLKKASNSREKLSKIDSKNSKDWQKEKKNFDQHSQKLHMTHNEYCLSIAAVNEHQKEYHKNLVPFLLNFMQDIHEEYVQP
;
A
#
# COMPACT_ATOMS: atom_id res chain seq x y z
N MET A 1 25.07 -16.19 -49.66
CA MET A 1 25.24 -17.26 -48.67
C MET A 1 24.17 -17.11 -47.60
N PRO A 2 23.21 -18.04 -47.48
CA PRO A 2 22.27 -18.07 -46.37
C PRO A 2 22.81 -18.98 -45.27
N TYR A 3 22.86 -18.50 -44.03
CA TYR A 3 23.00 -19.35 -42.86
C TYR A 3 21.61 -19.53 -42.22
N ILE A 4 21.06 -20.73 -42.39
CA ILE A 4 20.07 -21.30 -41.48
C ILE A 4 20.81 -22.42 -40.75
N GLN A 5 20.83 -22.38 -39.42
CA GLN A 5 20.23 -23.44 -38.59
C GLN A 5 20.53 -23.23 -37.10
N ASN A 6 19.42 -23.21 -36.36
CA ASN A 6 19.20 -23.92 -35.10
C ASN A 6 20.09 -23.58 -33.91
N ASN A 7 19.50 -22.80 -33.00
CA ASN A 7 19.41 -23.25 -31.62
C ASN A 7 17.98 -23.00 -31.11
N SER A 8 17.12 -23.99 -31.35
CA SER A 8 15.96 -24.26 -30.52
C SER A 8 16.46 -25.10 -29.34
N PHE A 9 16.69 -24.46 -28.19
CA PHE A 9 16.81 -25.15 -26.91
C PHE A 9 16.59 -24.16 -25.77
N CYS A 10 15.34 -24.07 -25.33
CA CYS A 10 14.86 -24.04 -23.95
C CYS A 10 13.49 -23.37 -23.93
N SER A 11 12.51 -24.18 -24.31
CA SER A 11 11.18 -24.12 -23.72
C SER A 11 11.31 -24.40 -22.23
N GLU A 12 11.47 -23.37 -21.43
CA GLU A 12 10.94 -23.38 -20.07
C GLU A 12 9.85 -22.33 -20.04
N ILE A 13 8.62 -22.84 -20.16
CA ILE A 13 7.42 -22.16 -19.71
C ILE A 13 7.66 -21.93 -18.21
N ASN A 14 8.28 -20.80 -17.86
CA ASN A 14 7.98 -20.18 -16.59
C ASN A 14 6.49 -19.89 -16.68
N SER A 15 5.68 -20.62 -15.92
CA SER A 15 4.37 -20.10 -15.54
C SER A 15 4.67 -18.74 -14.90
N GLU A 16 4.50 -17.66 -15.67
CA GLU A 16 4.52 -16.31 -15.14
C GLU A 16 3.49 -16.34 -14.01
N LYS A 17 3.96 -16.38 -12.77
CA LYS A 17 3.11 -16.19 -11.61
C LYS A 17 2.47 -14.84 -11.85
N GLU A 18 1.17 -14.83 -12.14
CA GLU A 18 0.41 -13.62 -12.42
C GLU A 18 0.69 -12.62 -11.30
N SER A 19 1.48 -11.58 -11.60
CA SER A 19 2.04 -10.71 -10.59
C SER A 19 1.44 -9.31 -10.66
N PHE A 20 1.31 -8.65 -9.52
CA PHE A 20 0.92 -7.24 -9.46
C PHE A 20 1.89 -6.38 -10.26
N SER A 21 3.18 -6.71 -10.27
CA SER A 21 4.16 -5.99 -11.11
C SER A 21 3.87 -6.08 -12.61
N PHE A 22 3.27 -7.17 -13.09
CA PHE A 22 2.91 -7.35 -14.50
C PHE A 22 1.60 -6.65 -14.86
N TYR A 23 0.56 -6.78 -14.03
CA TYR A 23 -0.79 -6.28 -14.33
C TYR A 23 -1.04 -4.83 -13.87
N LEU A 24 -0.29 -4.35 -12.89
CA LEU A 24 -0.45 -3.04 -12.26
C LEU A 24 0.80 -2.17 -12.48
N GLU A 25 1.39 -2.23 -13.67
CA GLU A 25 2.62 -1.49 -13.95
C GLU A 25 2.43 0.03 -13.79
N GLY A 26 3.40 0.66 -13.14
CA GLY A 26 3.49 2.12 -13.01
C GLY A 26 2.66 2.72 -11.87
N LYS A 27 2.56 4.06 -11.90
CA LYS A 27 2.05 4.87 -10.79
C LYS A 27 0.58 4.56 -10.43
N ASN A 28 -0.26 4.34 -11.44
CA ASN A 28 -1.67 4.04 -11.21
C ASN A 28 -1.86 2.71 -10.47
N GLY A 29 -1.00 1.73 -10.74
CA GLY A 29 -1.07 0.43 -10.09
C GLY A 29 -0.67 0.47 -8.63
N ILE A 30 0.44 1.15 -8.31
CA ILE A 30 0.87 1.31 -6.92
C ILE A 30 -0.13 2.15 -6.09
N ASP A 31 -0.74 3.18 -6.69
CA ASP A 31 -1.82 3.96 -6.07
C ASP A 31 -3.09 3.12 -5.84
N TYR A 32 -3.41 2.22 -6.78
CA TYR A 32 -4.51 1.28 -6.64
C TYR A 32 -4.27 0.30 -5.48
N VAL A 33 -3.09 -0.31 -5.41
CA VAL A 33 -2.71 -1.22 -4.32
C VAL A 33 -2.77 -0.51 -2.97
N GLU A 34 -2.26 0.73 -2.88
CA GLU A 34 -2.36 1.53 -1.66
C GLU A 34 -3.81 1.71 -1.19
N LYS A 35 -4.69 2.08 -2.13
CA LYS A 35 -6.12 2.27 -1.85
C LYS A 35 -6.77 0.96 -1.43
N MET A 36 -6.47 -0.13 -2.14
CA MET A 36 -7.01 -1.46 -1.86
C MET A 36 -6.62 -1.92 -0.44
N SER A 37 -5.36 -1.79 -0.06
CA SER A 37 -4.87 -2.13 1.29
C SER A 37 -5.56 -1.29 2.39
N LYS A 38 -5.83 0.00 2.14
CA LYS A 38 -6.62 0.83 3.09
C LYS A 38 -8.04 0.31 3.27
N GLU A 39 -8.71 -0.08 2.19
CA GLU A 39 -10.08 -0.61 2.27
C GLU A 39 -10.12 -1.98 2.97
N GLU A 40 -9.11 -2.84 2.76
CA GLU A 40 -9.00 -4.09 3.51
C GLU A 40 -8.81 -3.87 5.02
N ILE A 41 -7.98 -2.91 5.42
CA ILE A 41 -7.81 -2.56 6.83
C ILE A 41 -9.14 -2.13 7.44
N LYS A 42 -9.92 -1.28 6.74
CA LYS A 42 -11.26 -0.88 7.19
C LYS A 42 -12.21 -2.07 7.30
N LEU A 43 -12.15 -3.02 6.36
CA LEU A 43 -12.96 -4.23 6.43
C LEU A 43 -12.58 -5.07 7.66
N LEU A 44 -11.30 -5.24 7.96
CA LEU A 44 -10.82 -5.94 9.16
C LEU A 44 -11.27 -5.24 10.46
N GLU A 45 -11.27 -3.91 10.50
CA GLU A 45 -11.81 -3.14 11.63
C GLU A 45 -13.32 -3.40 11.81
N GLN A 46 -14.08 -3.44 10.71
CA GLN A 46 -15.50 -3.77 10.76
C GLN A 46 -15.74 -5.21 11.23
N MET A 47 -14.92 -6.16 10.78
CA MET A 47 -14.97 -7.56 11.23
C MET A 47 -14.67 -7.67 12.72
N GLU A 48 -13.66 -6.96 13.22
CA GLU A 48 -13.31 -6.93 14.65
C GLU A 48 -14.45 -6.38 15.51
N ASP A 49 -15.07 -5.28 15.09
CA ASP A 49 -16.23 -4.68 15.77
C ASP A 49 -17.45 -5.62 15.75
N TYR A 50 -17.74 -6.20 14.58
CA TYR A 50 -18.85 -7.16 14.43
C TYR A 50 -18.68 -8.37 15.35
N VAL A 51 -17.52 -9.04 15.29
CA VAL A 51 -17.24 -10.24 16.11
C VAL A 51 -17.26 -9.89 17.59
N SER A 52 -16.70 -8.74 17.98
CA SER A 52 -16.72 -8.27 19.37
C SER A 52 -18.15 -8.03 19.89
N LYS A 53 -19.02 -7.42 19.09
CA LYS A 53 -20.43 -7.20 19.45
C LYS A 53 -21.20 -8.52 19.48
N ARG A 54 -20.99 -9.38 18.48
CA ARG A 54 -21.65 -10.68 18.38
C ARG A 54 -21.34 -11.58 19.56
N TYR A 55 -20.06 -11.67 19.94
CA TYR A 55 -19.61 -12.40 21.12
C TYR A 55 -20.33 -11.96 22.40
N LYS A 56 -20.43 -10.64 22.64
CA LYS A 56 -21.09 -10.11 23.84
C LYS A 56 -22.57 -10.46 23.90
N LEU A 57 -23.28 -10.32 22.77
CA LEU A 57 -24.70 -10.66 22.66
C LEU A 57 -24.96 -12.15 22.88
N ASP A 58 -24.17 -13.01 22.24
CA ASP A 58 -24.31 -14.46 22.36
C ASP A 58 -23.96 -14.93 23.79
N LEU A 59 -22.95 -14.32 24.44
CA LEU A 59 -22.60 -14.59 25.83
C LEU A 59 -23.75 -14.21 26.79
N GLU A 60 -24.33 -13.03 26.61
CA GLU A 60 -25.47 -12.58 27.43
C GLU A 60 -26.68 -13.51 27.25
N TYR A 61 -26.97 -13.90 26.00
CA TYR A 61 -28.06 -14.80 25.69
C TYR A 61 -27.86 -16.20 26.31
N ALA A 62 -26.68 -16.81 26.12
CA ALA A 62 -26.35 -18.10 26.72
C ALA A 62 -26.41 -18.06 28.26
N THR A 63 -25.93 -16.98 28.87
CA THR A 63 -26.01 -16.78 30.32
C THR A 63 -27.45 -16.70 30.82
N LYS A 64 -28.33 -16.01 30.09
CA LYS A 64 -29.76 -15.92 30.43
C LYS A 64 -30.46 -17.27 30.26
N LEU A 65 -30.11 -18.05 29.23
CA LEU A 65 -30.63 -19.40 29.04
C LEU A 65 -30.21 -20.34 30.17
N GLY A 66 -28.93 -20.33 30.58
CA GLY A 66 -28.45 -21.15 31.70
C GLY A 66 -29.18 -20.83 33.01
N LYS A 67 -29.38 -19.55 33.33
CA LYS A 67 -30.18 -19.14 34.51
C LYS A 67 -31.64 -19.58 34.42
N LEU A 68 -32.22 -19.56 33.22
CA LEU A 68 -33.58 -20.03 32.99
C LEU A 68 -33.65 -21.55 33.19
N HIS A 69 -32.68 -22.29 32.67
CA HIS A 69 -32.55 -23.72 32.90
C HIS A 69 -32.51 -24.00 34.40
N GLU A 70 -31.53 -23.46 35.14
CA GLU A 70 -31.37 -23.64 36.60
C GLU A 70 -32.67 -23.40 37.41
N LYS A 71 -33.45 -22.39 37.01
CA LYS A 71 -34.72 -22.05 37.68
C LYS A 71 -35.82 -23.09 37.47
N PHE A 72 -35.86 -23.71 36.29
CA PHE A 72 -36.93 -24.59 35.86
C PHE A 72 -36.52 -26.07 35.80
N THR A 73 -35.24 -26.42 36.03
CA THR A 73 -34.79 -27.81 36.13
C THR A 73 -35.55 -28.51 37.26
N PHE A 74 -36.02 -29.71 36.95
CA PHE A 74 -37.04 -30.46 37.69
C PHE A 74 -36.69 -30.87 39.12
N ASP A 75 -35.45 -30.70 39.56
CA ASP A 75 -35.00 -31.18 40.87
C ASP A 75 -35.50 -30.31 42.04
N ASN A 76 -36.00 -29.08 41.79
CA ASN A 76 -36.40 -28.16 42.86
C ASN A 76 -37.91 -28.00 43.09
N ASN A 77 -38.81 -28.46 42.20
CA ASN A 77 -40.22 -27.97 42.22
C ASN A 77 -41.34 -28.98 41.94
N VAL A 78 -41.09 -30.29 41.89
CA VAL A 78 -42.16 -31.26 41.64
C VAL A 78 -42.60 -31.99 42.89
N ASN A 79 -43.83 -31.68 43.33
CA ASN A 79 -44.64 -32.57 44.16
C ASN A 79 -44.63 -33.96 43.52
N GLY A 80 -44.22 -34.99 44.27
CA GLY A 80 -43.99 -36.36 43.78
C GLY A 80 -45.13 -37.00 42.98
N ASN A 81 -46.32 -36.40 42.98
CA ASN A 81 -47.52 -36.82 42.25
C ASN A 81 -47.41 -36.75 40.72
N LEU A 82 -46.49 -35.97 40.14
CA LEU A 82 -46.36 -35.83 38.66
C LEU A 82 -45.21 -36.65 38.05
N LYS A 83 -44.39 -37.29 38.89
CA LYS A 83 -43.20 -38.03 38.47
C LYS A 83 -43.60 -39.20 37.57
N GLY A 84 -43.06 -39.25 36.35
CA GLY A 84 -43.32 -40.31 35.38
C GLY A 84 -44.50 -40.06 34.44
N SER A 85 -45.24 -38.96 34.59
CA SER A 85 -46.29 -38.56 33.64
C SER A 85 -45.71 -38.21 32.27
N LEU A 86 -46.49 -38.38 31.20
CA LEU A 86 -46.05 -38.03 29.83
C LEU A 86 -45.73 -36.54 29.67
N ILE A 87 -46.49 -35.68 30.36
CA ILE A 87 -46.27 -34.23 30.36
C ILE A 87 -44.95 -33.89 31.06
N GLU A 88 -44.65 -34.53 32.19
CA GLU A 88 -43.38 -34.36 32.89
C GLU A 88 -42.19 -34.77 32.02
N LYS A 89 -42.27 -35.92 31.35
CA LYS A 89 -41.25 -36.37 30.40
C LYS A 89 -41.06 -35.39 29.25
N ALA A 90 -42.14 -34.92 28.62
CA ALA A 90 -42.07 -33.95 27.54
C ALA A 90 -41.43 -32.62 27.98
N TRP A 91 -41.77 -32.13 29.19
CA TRP A 91 -41.18 -30.92 29.75
C TRP A 91 -39.68 -31.10 30.05
N ARG A 92 -39.26 -32.25 30.62
CA ARG A 92 -37.83 -32.58 30.81
C ARG A 92 -37.08 -32.58 29.48
N MET A 93 -37.62 -33.25 28.46
CA MET A 93 -37.00 -33.29 27.13
C MET A 93 -36.80 -31.88 26.57
N TYR A 94 -37.84 -31.04 26.63
CA TYR A 94 -37.75 -29.65 26.17
C TYR A 94 -36.66 -28.85 26.91
N ILE A 95 -36.62 -28.95 28.25
CA ILE A 95 -35.61 -28.26 29.08
C ILE A 95 -34.19 -28.73 28.73
N THR A 96 -34.00 -30.03 28.53
CA THR A 96 -32.69 -30.60 28.15
C THR A 96 -32.25 -30.12 26.76
N GLU A 97 -33.14 -30.11 25.77
CA GLU A 97 -32.83 -29.59 24.43
C GLU A 97 -32.49 -28.09 24.44
N ALA A 98 -33.22 -27.30 25.23
CA ALA A 98 -32.92 -25.88 25.42
C ALA A 98 -31.53 -25.65 26.04
N GLU A 99 -31.13 -26.49 27.00
CA GLU A 99 -29.80 -26.44 27.61
C GLU A 99 -28.69 -26.84 26.64
N ASN A 100 -28.90 -27.92 25.87
CA ASN A 100 -27.96 -28.33 24.82
C ASN A 100 -27.70 -27.19 23.82
N LYS A 101 -28.74 -26.40 23.50
CA LYS A 101 -28.59 -25.21 22.65
C LYS A 101 -27.79 -24.11 23.34
N ALA A 102 -28.02 -23.85 24.63
CA ALA A 102 -27.26 -22.87 25.40
C ALA A 102 -25.77 -23.23 25.51
N ILE A 103 -25.46 -24.52 25.71
CA ILE A 103 -24.08 -25.04 25.70
C ILE A 103 -23.43 -24.83 24.33
N SER A 104 -24.15 -25.12 23.24
CA SER A 104 -23.65 -24.92 21.87
C SER A 104 -23.30 -23.44 21.60
N ILE A 105 -24.15 -22.51 22.04
CA ILE A 105 -23.90 -21.07 21.94
C ILE A 105 -22.68 -20.68 22.80
N SER A 106 -22.58 -21.21 24.01
CA SER A 106 -21.44 -20.96 24.90
C SER A 106 -20.11 -21.43 24.28
N ASN A 107 -20.12 -22.55 23.54
CA ASN A 107 -18.94 -23.03 22.83
C ASN A 107 -18.56 -22.12 21.66
N LEU A 108 -19.54 -21.64 20.88
CA LEU A 108 -19.31 -20.64 19.83
C LEU A 108 -18.69 -19.36 20.41
N VAL A 109 -19.25 -18.86 21.51
CA VAL A 109 -18.76 -17.68 22.24
C VAL A 109 -17.29 -17.86 22.66
N LYS A 110 -16.91 -19.04 23.18
CA LYS A 110 -15.52 -19.36 23.50
C LYS A 110 -14.62 -19.35 22.26
N GLN A 111 -15.04 -19.95 21.16
CA GLN A 111 -14.28 -19.95 19.90
C GLN A 111 -14.07 -18.52 19.37
N LEU A 112 -15.13 -17.72 19.32
CA LEU A 112 -15.06 -16.33 18.87
C LEU A 112 -14.08 -15.51 19.71
N ASN A 113 -14.10 -15.67 21.04
CA ASN A 113 -13.27 -14.89 21.94
C ASN A 113 -11.82 -15.37 22.06
N MET A 114 -11.59 -16.68 22.05
CA MET A 114 -10.27 -17.26 22.30
C MET A 114 -9.46 -17.48 21.01
N GLN A 115 -10.11 -17.60 19.86
CA GLN A 115 -9.45 -17.92 18.59
C GLN A 115 -9.69 -16.82 17.55
N THR A 116 -10.94 -16.59 17.16
CA THR A 116 -11.26 -15.72 16.02
C THR A 116 -10.89 -14.26 16.27
N LEU A 117 -11.31 -13.68 17.39
CA LEU A 117 -11.06 -12.27 17.70
C LEU A 117 -9.55 -11.96 17.88
N PRO A 118 -8.76 -12.79 18.60
CA PRO A 118 -7.31 -12.61 18.65
C PRO A 118 -6.63 -12.69 17.27
N GLN A 119 -7.05 -13.62 16.41
CA GLN A 119 -6.50 -13.75 15.05
C GLN A 119 -6.81 -12.52 14.19
N ILE A 120 -8.05 -12.01 14.23
CA ILE A 120 -8.43 -10.77 13.53
C ILE A 120 -7.58 -9.59 14.03
N LYS A 121 -7.37 -9.47 15.35
CA LYS A 121 -6.56 -8.39 15.94
C LYS A 121 -5.10 -8.47 15.52
N LEU A 122 -4.52 -9.68 15.52
CA LEU A 122 -3.15 -9.90 15.07
C LEU A 122 -2.99 -9.54 13.59
N LEU A 123 -3.91 -10.00 12.75
CA LEU A 123 -3.93 -9.70 11.32
C LEU A 123 -4.08 -8.19 11.07
N LEU A 124 -4.99 -7.53 11.79
CA LEU A 124 -5.20 -6.08 11.69
C LEU A 124 -3.94 -5.30 12.07
N MET A 125 -3.27 -5.69 13.15
CA MET A 125 -2.02 -5.05 13.58
C MET A 125 -0.91 -5.23 12.54
N SER A 126 -0.74 -6.45 12.02
CA SER A 126 0.25 -6.76 10.99
C SER A 126 -0.01 -6.01 9.68
N LYS A 127 -1.28 -5.97 9.21
CA LYS A 127 -1.68 -5.21 8.02
C LYS A 127 -1.44 -3.71 8.17
N LYS A 128 -1.71 -3.12 9.35
CA LYS A 128 -1.44 -1.69 9.61
C LYS A 128 0.07 -1.38 9.57
N ASP A 129 0.88 -2.16 10.27
CA ASP A 129 2.35 -1.99 10.28
C ASP A 129 2.94 -2.10 8.85
N MET A 130 2.47 -3.06 8.07
CA MET A 130 2.90 -3.22 6.67
C MET A 130 2.42 -2.06 5.78
N TYR A 131 1.18 -1.61 5.95
CA TYR A 131 0.65 -0.46 5.23
C TYR A 131 1.46 0.80 5.53
N ASP A 132 1.82 1.05 6.79
CA ASP A 132 2.60 2.21 7.19
C ASP A 132 4.00 2.20 6.54
N LYS A 133 4.69 1.05 6.57
CA LYS A 133 5.99 0.85 5.92
C LYS A 133 5.92 1.06 4.40
N PHE A 134 4.91 0.48 3.76
CA PHE A 134 4.70 0.65 2.31
C PHE A 134 4.45 2.11 1.96
N SER A 135 3.57 2.78 2.71
CA SER A 135 3.22 4.19 2.53
C SER A 135 4.44 5.10 2.73
N GLU A 136 5.28 4.82 3.73
CA GLU A 136 6.53 5.54 3.97
C GLU A 136 7.51 5.40 2.79
N VAL A 137 7.74 4.17 2.31
CA VAL A 137 8.63 3.92 1.17
C VAL A 137 8.12 4.62 -0.10
N LYS A 138 6.81 4.51 -0.38
CA LYS A 138 6.17 5.18 -1.52
C LYS A 138 6.30 6.70 -1.43
N SER A 139 6.01 7.29 -0.27
CA SER A 139 6.12 8.73 -0.04
C SER A 139 7.56 9.23 -0.18
N SER A 140 8.54 8.49 0.36
CA SER A 140 9.96 8.80 0.19
C SER A 140 10.39 8.79 -1.27
N MET A 141 9.91 7.81 -2.04
CA MET A 141 10.19 7.65 -3.47
C MET A 141 9.59 8.79 -4.29
N ASP A 142 8.31 9.11 -4.07
CA ASP A 142 7.62 10.21 -4.74
C ASP A 142 8.30 11.56 -4.42
N SER A 143 8.67 11.81 -3.16
CA SER A 143 9.37 13.03 -2.74
C SER A 143 10.74 13.20 -3.41
N LYS A 144 11.53 12.13 -3.53
CA LYS A 144 12.81 12.16 -4.26
C LYS A 144 12.61 12.50 -5.74
N PHE A 145 11.53 11.98 -6.34
CA PHE A 145 11.24 12.20 -7.75
C PHE A 145 10.82 13.65 -7.99
N ASP A 146 9.89 14.15 -7.17
CA ASP A 146 9.41 15.52 -7.22
C ASP A 146 10.57 16.52 -7.00
N GLY A 147 11.44 16.27 -6.02
CA GLY A 147 12.63 17.10 -5.79
C GLY A 147 13.59 17.14 -6.99
N SER A 148 13.77 16.01 -7.69
CA SER A 148 14.59 15.95 -8.90
C SER A 148 13.94 16.74 -10.05
N ALA A 149 12.61 16.65 -10.20
CA ALA A 149 11.85 17.41 -11.20
C ALA A 149 11.86 18.93 -10.92
N GLU A 150 11.77 19.33 -9.65
CA GLU A 150 11.91 20.73 -9.22
C GLU A 150 13.32 21.28 -9.54
N GLU A 151 14.36 20.47 -9.35
CA GLU A 151 15.72 20.86 -9.67
C GLU A 151 15.94 21.09 -11.17
N VAL A 152 15.33 20.27 -12.04
CA VAL A 152 15.31 20.50 -13.49
C VAL A 152 14.67 21.85 -13.81
N ASN A 153 13.52 22.15 -13.21
CA ASN A 153 12.83 23.44 -13.41
C ASN A 153 13.67 24.62 -12.91
N ARG A 154 14.37 24.47 -11.79
CA ARG A 154 15.30 25.48 -11.26
C ARG A 154 16.43 25.75 -12.24
N PHE A 155 17.13 24.72 -12.71
CA PHE A 155 18.25 24.88 -13.63
C PHE A 155 17.80 25.38 -15.01
N TRP A 156 16.61 24.99 -15.48
CA TRP A 156 16.01 25.55 -16.68
C TRP A 156 15.85 27.08 -16.60
N ASN A 157 15.32 27.59 -15.48
CA ASN A 157 15.14 29.03 -15.29
C ASN A 157 16.49 29.78 -15.23
N ILE A 158 17.48 29.20 -14.54
CA ILE A 158 18.85 29.76 -14.45
C ILE A 158 19.53 29.78 -15.83
N TYR A 159 19.42 28.69 -16.59
CA TYR A 159 19.93 28.58 -17.95
C TYR A 159 19.28 29.62 -18.87
N LYS A 160 17.95 29.77 -18.81
CA LYS A 160 17.20 30.73 -19.63
C LYS A 160 17.61 32.19 -19.36
N ASP A 161 17.82 32.55 -18.09
CA ASP A 161 18.33 33.89 -17.73
C ASP A 161 19.77 34.11 -18.21
N SER A 162 20.63 33.10 -18.06
CA SER A 162 22.02 33.14 -18.53
C SER A 162 22.11 33.26 -20.06
N LEU A 163 21.23 32.58 -20.79
CA LEU A 163 21.11 32.66 -22.24
C LEU A 163 20.73 34.07 -22.68
N LYS A 164 19.74 34.68 -22.02
CA LYS A 164 19.33 36.06 -22.29
C LYS A 164 20.49 37.05 -22.05
N LYS A 165 21.21 36.90 -20.94
CA LYS A 165 22.36 37.77 -20.61
C LYS A 165 23.50 37.64 -21.63
N ALA A 166 23.86 36.42 -22.02
CA ALA A 166 24.88 36.16 -23.02
C ALA A 166 24.49 36.67 -24.42
N SER A 167 23.21 36.52 -24.81
CA SER A 167 22.70 37.06 -26.08
C SER A 167 22.76 38.59 -26.10
N ASN A 168 22.35 39.24 -25.00
CA ASN A 168 22.37 40.70 -24.89
C ASN A 168 23.79 41.26 -24.94
N SER A 169 24.76 40.65 -24.25
CA SER A 169 26.16 41.09 -24.30
C SER A 169 26.80 40.83 -25.67
N ARG A 170 26.42 39.73 -26.35
CA ARG A 170 26.83 39.48 -27.75
C ARG A 170 26.35 40.57 -28.69
N GLU A 171 25.08 40.95 -28.58
CA GLU A 171 24.48 42.01 -29.40
C GLU A 171 25.15 43.36 -29.14
N LYS A 172 25.36 43.73 -27.88
CA LYS A 172 26.09 44.95 -27.50
C LYS A 172 27.50 44.98 -28.07
N LEU A 173 28.25 43.88 -27.95
CA LEU A 173 29.59 43.76 -28.50
C LEU A 173 29.60 43.92 -30.03
N SER A 174 28.60 43.36 -30.73
CA SER A 174 28.49 43.47 -32.20
C SER A 174 28.21 44.88 -32.72
N LYS A 175 27.66 45.76 -31.87
CA LYS A 175 27.36 47.16 -32.21
C LYS A 175 28.55 48.10 -32.03
N ILE A 176 29.69 47.60 -31.55
CA ILE A 176 30.92 48.40 -31.36
C ILE A 176 31.79 48.26 -32.61
N ASP A 177 31.83 49.32 -33.43
CA ASP A 177 32.54 49.32 -34.72
C ASP A 177 34.06 49.23 -34.58
N SER A 178 34.62 49.90 -33.56
CA SER A 178 36.07 49.95 -33.33
C SER A 178 36.54 48.74 -32.52
N LYS A 179 36.91 47.68 -33.25
CA LYS A 179 37.60 46.51 -32.68
C LYS A 179 38.87 46.98 -31.96
N ASN A 180 39.08 46.49 -30.73
CA ASN A 180 40.17 46.86 -29.82
C ASN A 180 40.07 48.24 -29.14
N SER A 181 38.96 48.97 -29.29
CA SER A 181 38.71 50.13 -28.41
C SER A 181 38.57 49.70 -26.94
N LYS A 182 38.77 50.64 -26.01
CA LYS A 182 38.61 50.38 -24.57
C LYS A 182 37.21 49.84 -24.23
N ASP A 183 36.18 50.36 -24.90
CA ASP A 183 34.80 49.92 -24.74
C ASP A 183 34.57 48.55 -25.35
N TRP A 184 35.18 48.25 -26.50
CA TRP A 184 35.17 46.91 -27.10
C TRP A 184 35.79 45.87 -26.17
N GLN A 185 36.97 46.16 -25.58
CA GLN A 185 37.64 45.23 -24.66
C GLN A 185 36.81 44.96 -23.40
N LYS A 186 36.17 46.02 -22.86
CA LYS A 186 35.28 45.90 -21.70
C LYS A 186 34.06 45.02 -22.01
N GLU A 187 33.38 45.27 -23.12
CA GLU A 187 32.18 44.50 -23.47
C GLU A 187 32.54 43.07 -23.92
N LYS A 188 33.72 42.87 -24.52
CA LYS A 188 34.26 41.54 -24.83
C LYS A 188 34.45 40.71 -23.55
N LYS A 189 35.03 41.30 -22.50
CA LYS A 189 35.16 40.66 -21.19
C LYS A 189 33.81 40.29 -20.58
N ASN A 190 32.82 41.19 -20.66
CA ASN A 190 31.45 40.93 -20.19
C ASN A 190 30.81 39.77 -20.97
N PHE A 191 30.95 39.77 -22.30
CA PHE A 191 30.48 38.68 -23.14
C PHE A 191 31.13 37.35 -22.77
N ASP A 192 32.46 37.30 -22.62
CA ASP A 192 33.18 36.08 -22.26
C ASP A 192 32.73 35.54 -20.89
N GLN A 193 32.55 36.42 -19.90
CA GLN A 193 32.01 36.04 -18.58
C GLN A 193 30.58 35.49 -18.66
N HIS A 194 29.69 36.15 -19.42
CA HIS A 194 28.32 35.66 -19.59
C HIS A 194 28.26 34.36 -20.39
N SER A 195 29.13 34.18 -21.39
CA SER A 195 29.24 32.96 -22.18
C SER A 195 29.74 31.79 -21.33
N GLN A 196 30.76 32.02 -20.48
CA GLN A 196 31.24 31.00 -19.55
C GLN A 196 30.12 30.55 -18.60
N LYS A 197 29.38 31.51 -18.01
CA LYS A 197 28.25 31.19 -17.13
C LYS A 197 27.12 30.47 -17.85
N LEU A 198 26.83 30.82 -19.11
CA LEU A 198 25.88 30.08 -19.95
C LEU A 198 26.30 28.62 -20.13
N HIS A 199 27.56 28.34 -20.45
CA HIS A 199 28.04 26.96 -20.59
C HIS A 199 27.96 26.17 -19.28
N MET A 200 28.32 26.78 -18.15
CA MET A 200 28.19 26.12 -16.84
C MET A 200 26.73 25.76 -16.54
N THR A 201 25.80 26.71 -16.68
CA THR A 201 24.38 26.51 -16.39
C THR A 201 23.69 25.56 -17.37
N HIS A 202 24.16 25.52 -18.64
CA HIS A 202 23.74 24.51 -19.60
C HIS A 202 24.13 23.09 -19.15
N ASN A 203 25.37 22.90 -18.71
CA ASN A 203 25.84 21.60 -18.23
C ASN A 203 25.06 21.15 -16.99
N GLU A 204 24.82 22.04 -16.03
CA GLU A 204 24.00 21.75 -14.85
C GLU A 204 22.57 21.34 -15.22
N TYR A 205 21.95 22.04 -16.17
CA TYR A 205 20.63 21.68 -16.68
C TYR A 205 20.60 20.34 -17.41
N CYS A 206 21.59 20.05 -18.26
CA CYS A 206 21.69 18.75 -18.93
C CYS A 206 21.91 17.60 -17.95
N LEU A 207 22.74 17.82 -16.92
CA LEU A 207 22.98 16.83 -15.86
C LEU A 207 21.72 16.58 -15.02
N SER A 208 20.94 17.62 -14.70
CA SER A 208 19.69 17.43 -13.94
C SER A 208 18.63 16.66 -14.75
N ILE A 209 18.53 16.91 -16.06
CA ILE A 209 17.69 16.09 -16.95
C ILE A 209 18.14 14.63 -16.95
N ALA A 210 19.45 14.38 -17.08
CA ALA A 210 19.99 13.03 -17.07
C ALA A 210 19.69 12.31 -15.73
N ALA A 211 19.82 13.03 -14.61
CA ALA A 211 19.49 12.50 -13.28
C ALA A 211 18.01 12.13 -13.15
N VAL A 212 17.08 13.00 -13.58
CA VAL A 212 15.64 12.69 -13.57
C VAL A 212 15.30 11.50 -14.45
N ASN A 213 15.89 11.40 -15.65
CA ASN A 213 15.65 10.27 -16.54
C ASN A 213 16.11 8.94 -15.94
N GLU A 214 17.28 8.93 -15.30
CA GLU A 214 17.75 7.72 -14.61
C GLU A 214 16.86 7.38 -13.40
N HIS A 215 16.42 8.39 -12.65
CA HIS A 215 15.51 8.17 -11.54
C HIS A 215 14.15 7.63 -11.99
N GLN A 216 13.59 8.16 -13.09
CA GLN A 216 12.35 7.66 -13.68
C GLN A 216 12.51 6.20 -14.14
N LYS A 217 13.65 5.87 -14.75
CA LYS A 217 13.96 4.50 -15.18
C LYS A 217 14.05 3.55 -13.99
N GLU A 218 14.74 3.93 -12.92
CA GLU A 218 14.84 3.15 -11.69
C GLU A 218 13.47 2.97 -11.03
N TYR A 219 12.67 4.04 -10.98
CA TYR A 219 11.31 4.05 -10.45
C TYR A 219 10.44 3.00 -11.14
N HIS A 220 10.39 3.02 -12.47
CA HIS A 220 9.50 2.14 -13.24
C HIS A 220 10.03 0.71 -13.40
N LYS A 221 11.34 0.53 -13.59
CA LYS A 221 11.89 -0.80 -13.90
C LYS A 221 12.16 -1.66 -12.67
N ASN A 222 12.46 -1.04 -11.54
CA ASN A 222 12.95 -1.76 -10.36
C ASN A 222 12.03 -1.53 -9.16
N LEU A 223 11.87 -0.26 -8.75
CA LEU A 223 11.23 0.06 -7.47
C LEU A 223 9.71 -0.24 -7.45
N VAL A 224 8.96 0.19 -8.47
CA VAL A 224 7.51 -0.09 -8.54
C VAL A 224 7.23 -1.60 -8.64
N PRO A 225 7.84 -2.35 -9.56
CA PRO A 225 7.68 -3.81 -9.62
C PRO A 225 8.03 -4.51 -8.32
N PHE A 226 9.11 -4.11 -7.65
CA PHE A 226 9.51 -4.66 -6.36
C PHE A 226 8.43 -4.44 -5.29
N LEU A 227 7.93 -3.21 -5.14
CA LEU A 227 6.90 -2.89 -4.17
C LEU A 227 5.59 -3.62 -4.44
N LEU A 228 5.19 -3.72 -5.71
CA LEU A 228 3.98 -4.45 -6.10
C LEU A 228 4.09 -5.94 -5.79
N ASN A 229 5.23 -6.57 -6.10
CA ASN A 229 5.46 -7.99 -5.79
C ASN A 229 5.53 -8.23 -4.28
N PHE A 230 6.24 -7.37 -3.54
CA PHE A 230 6.29 -7.44 -2.09
C PHE A 230 4.87 -7.38 -1.49
N MET A 231 4.04 -6.45 -1.95
CA MET A 231 2.64 -6.34 -1.50
C MET A 231 1.82 -7.57 -1.87
N GLN A 232 2.03 -8.15 -3.05
CA GLN A 232 1.36 -9.39 -3.45
C GLN A 232 1.76 -10.56 -2.56
N ASP A 233 3.06 -10.79 -2.34
CA ASP A 233 3.53 -11.92 -1.53
C ASP A 233 2.96 -11.83 -0.10
N ILE A 234 2.93 -10.61 0.46
CA ILE A 234 2.32 -10.34 1.76
C ILE A 234 0.80 -10.59 1.73
N HIS A 235 0.10 -10.15 0.68
CA HIS A 235 -1.35 -10.41 0.54
C HIS A 235 -1.66 -11.90 0.43
N GLU A 236 -0.86 -12.65 -0.31
CA GLU A 236 -1.00 -14.10 -0.46
C GLU A 236 -0.70 -14.83 0.84
N GLU A 237 0.33 -14.43 1.59
CA GLU A 237 0.70 -15.03 2.90
C GLU A 237 -0.49 -15.02 3.89
N TYR A 238 -1.28 -13.94 3.90
CA TYR A 238 -2.44 -13.83 4.81
C TYR A 238 -3.66 -14.67 4.40
N VAL A 239 -3.70 -15.18 3.17
CA VAL A 239 -4.83 -15.98 2.64
C VAL A 239 -4.49 -17.47 2.65
N GLN A 240 -3.25 -17.86 2.92
CA GLN A 240 -2.89 -19.27 3.01
C GLN A 240 -3.51 -19.94 4.25
N PRO A 241 -4.14 -21.13 4.08
CA PRO A 241 -4.93 -21.81 5.11
C PRO A 241 -4.11 -22.35 6.29
#